data_AF-F8NBA0-F1
#
_entry.id   AF-F8NBA0-F1
#
_cell.length_a   1.000
_cell.length_b   1.000
_cell.length_c   1.000
_cell.angle_alpha   90.00
_cell.angle_beta   90.00
_cell.angle_gamma   90.00
#
_symmetry.space_group_name_H-M   'P 1'
#
loop_
_entity.id
_entity.type
_entity.pdbx_description
1 polymer ?
#
loop_
_entity_poly.entity_id
_entity_poly.type
_entity_poly.pdbx_seq_one_letter_code
_entity_poly.pdbx_strand_id
1 'polypeptide(L)'
;MRRNADRKDGERRIARSFQWVSAFFVFSFFFLGKATASTPWIFAPQADSLARICFRKAYITKGRPQQATLTITTTGFCKLYVNECKVGTAPYMPLRSDGNQKAVELTFDTTPYMRPDTNVVAVLYSPVGPADTETQIAVRLFGRDHDHAVFCYESDDSWLCRRANSWITPNGEEIVDGRGHDQQWNAATIYDSALWLQAKKGTASSSCAYSGQAVLPAITHITTWYQDSILQNDITAPNGFYGFYRATIREARRGEEICLGPLRYICNGSMDEQAYPQFGAAYTKGITIKGNVKRLTTLEMIEVNRKENYE
;
A
#
# COMPACT_ATOMS: atom_id res chain seq x y z
N MET A 1 -56.85 -55.96 39.24
CA MET A 1 -58.13 -55.77 38.53
C MET A 1 -58.41 -54.26 38.46
N ARG A 2 -58.64 -53.72 37.26
CA ARG A 2 -59.09 -52.33 36.91
C ARG A 2 -58.10 -51.19 37.19
N ARG A 3 -57.52 -50.52 36.18
CA ARG A 3 -58.03 -49.54 35.17
C ARG A 3 -58.18 -48.10 35.68
N ASN A 4 -57.39 -47.24 35.03
CA ASN A 4 -57.72 -45.91 34.47
C ASN A 4 -57.77 -44.63 35.33
N ALA A 5 -56.96 -43.69 34.84
CA ALA A 5 -57.30 -42.31 34.44
C ALA A 5 -57.27 -41.18 35.48
N ASP A 6 -56.26 -40.32 35.29
CA ASP A 6 -56.39 -38.92 34.86
C ASP A 6 -56.98 -37.88 35.85
N ARG A 7 -56.12 -36.97 36.34
CA ARG A 7 -56.44 -35.53 36.34
C ARG A 7 -55.23 -34.63 36.59
N LYS A 8 -55.13 -33.62 35.72
CA LYS A 8 -54.22 -32.47 35.70
C LYS A 8 -54.44 -31.51 36.87
N ASP A 9 -53.36 -30.83 37.26
CA ASP A 9 -53.23 -29.39 37.60
C ASP A 9 -51.73 -29.18 37.91
N GLY A 10 -50.99 -28.16 37.51
CA GLY A 10 -51.29 -26.86 36.91
C GLY A 10 -50.12 -25.96 37.29
N GLU A 11 -49.03 -25.92 36.52
CA GLU A 11 -47.94 -24.97 36.75
C GLU A 11 -47.66 -24.13 35.50
N ARG A 12 -47.95 -22.84 35.67
CA ARG A 12 -47.71 -21.75 34.72
C ARG A 12 -46.21 -21.59 34.49
N ARG A 13 -45.73 -21.95 33.29
CA ARG A 13 -44.42 -21.48 32.80
C ARG A 13 -44.61 -20.17 32.03
N ILE A 14 -44.04 -19.11 32.59
CA ILE A 14 -43.94 -17.78 32.02
C ILE A 14 -43.11 -17.87 30.74
N ALA A 15 -43.72 -17.49 29.62
CA ALA A 15 -43.09 -17.36 28.33
C ALA A 15 -42.04 -16.23 28.36
N ARG A 16 -40.80 -16.53 27.99
CA ARG A 16 -39.82 -15.52 27.57
C ARG A 16 -39.76 -15.55 26.05
N SER A 17 -40.40 -14.55 25.46
CA SER A 17 -40.33 -14.17 24.05
C SER A 17 -38.87 -13.89 23.66
N PHE A 18 -38.30 -14.75 22.83
CA PHE A 18 -37.02 -14.52 22.18
C PHE A 18 -37.29 -13.68 20.91
N GLN A 19 -37.11 -12.37 21.00
CA GLN A 19 -37.21 -11.48 19.83
C GLN A 19 -35.99 -11.72 18.92
N TRP A 20 -36.27 -12.27 17.74
CA TRP A 20 -35.31 -12.32 16.63
C TRP A 20 -35.14 -10.90 16.08
N VAL A 21 -33.99 -10.28 16.31
CA VAL A 21 -33.60 -9.07 15.57
C VAL A 21 -32.97 -9.52 14.26
N SER A 22 -33.77 -9.56 13.21
CA SER A 22 -33.30 -9.76 11.84
C SER A 22 -32.42 -8.57 11.43
N ALA A 23 -31.11 -8.79 11.32
CA ALA A 23 -30.19 -7.82 10.73
C ALA A 23 -30.49 -7.70 9.22
N PHE A 24 -31.15 -6.61 8.82
CA PHE A 24 -31.31 -6.24 7.42
C PHE A 24 -29.97 -5.72 6.88
N PHE A 25 -29.23 -6.55 6.13
CA PHE A 25 -28.18 -6.06 5.25
C PHE A 25 -28.83 -5.41 4.02
N VAL A 26 -28.90 -4.09 4.01
CA VAL A 26 -29.27 -3.35 2.79
C VAL A 26 -28.06 -3.38 1.85
N PHE A 27 -28.04 -4.36 0.94
CA PHE A 27 -27.18 -4.31 -0.24
C PHE A 27 -27.71 -3.19 -1.15
N SER A 28 -27.15 -1.99 -1.02
CA SER A 28 -27.40 -0.92 -1.98
C SER A 28 -26.64 -1.26 -3.27
N PHE A 29 -27.33 -1.94 -4.20
CA PHE A 29 -26.93 -1.97 -5.60
C PHE A 29 -27.14 -0.57 -6.18
N PHE A 30 -26.09 0.24 -6.23
CA PHE A 30 -26.11 1.43 -7.08
C PHE A 30 -25.88 1.00 -8.53
N PHE A 31 -26.84 1.35 -9.38
CA PHE A 31 -26.77 1.20 -10.83
C PHE A 31 -25.48 1.83 -11.37
N LEU A 32 -24.73 1.01 -12.11
CA LEU A 32 -23.51 1.36 -12.81
C LEU A 32 -23.84 2.27 -14.00
N GLY A 33 -23.72 3.58 -13.81
CA GLY A 33 -23.62 4.51 -14.92
C GLY A 33 -22.29 4.29 -15.64
N LYS A 34 -22.32 3.53 -16.73
CA LYS A 34 -21.16 3.30 -17.61
C LYS A 34 -20.87 4.57 -18.41
N ALA A 35 -20.09 5.46 -17.83
CA ALA A 35 -19.29 6.44 -18.53
C ALA A 35 -17.93 6.52 -17.82
N THR A 36 -17.17 5.42 -17.86
CA THR A 36 -15.74 5.47 -17.53
C THR A 36 -15.05 6.21 -18.67
N ALA A 37 -15.10 7.54 -18.66
CA ALA A 37 -13.97 8.29 -19.18
C ALA A 37 -12.72 7.67 -18.55
N SER A 38 -11.75 7.26 -19.36
CA SER A 38 -10.50 6.72 -18.84
C SER A 38 -9.87 7.82 -17.99
N THR A 39 -9.72 7.60 -16.69
CA THR A 39 -9.05 8.56 -15.80
C THR A 39 -7.70 8.91 -16.42
N PRO A 40 -7.36 10.20 -16.63
CA PRO A 40 -6.15 10.56 -17.37
C PRO A 40 -4.89 10.03 -16.69
N TRP A 41 -4.04 9.35 -17.45
CA TRP A 41 -2.72 8.95 -16.99
C TRP A 41 -1.85 10.17 -16.72
N ILE A 42 -1.04 10.09 -15.68
CA ILE A 42 0.01 11.04 -15.37
C ILE A 42 1.33 10.33 -15.15
N PHE A 43 2.42 11.05 -15.41
CA PHE A 43 3.78 10.58 -15.21
C PHE A 43 4.73 11.69 -14.76
N ALA A 44 5.86 11.29 -14.19
CA ALA A 44 6.93 12.21 -13.85
C ALA A 44 7.88 12.43 -15.04
N PRO A 45 8.08 13.68 -15.50
CA PRO A 45 8.94 13.97 -16.66
C PRO A 45 10.43 13.59 -16.47
N GLN A 46 10.87 13.44 -15.23
CA GLN A 46 12.22 13.05 -14.84
C GLN A 46 12.39 11.55 -14.58
N ALA A 47 11.35 10.75 -14.80
CA ALA A 47 11.38 9.32 -14.50
C ALA A 47 12.22 8.56 -15.55
N ASP A 48 13.12 7.72 -15.04
CA ASP A 48 13.74 6.63 -15.79
C ASP A 48 13.09 5.30 -15.36
N SER A 49 13.42 4.20 -16.03
CA SER A 49 12.85 2.87 -15.74
C SER A 49 13.30 2.24 -14.41
N LEU A 50 14.06 2.97 -13.60
CA LEU A 50 14.70 2.50 -12.36
C LEU A 50 14.36 3.39 -11.14
N ALA A 51 13.96 4.63 -11.39
CA ALA A 51 13.62 5.62 -10.40
C ALA A 51 12.22 5.37 -9.83
N ARG A 52 12.12 5.42 -8.50
CA ARG A 52 10.82 5.51 -7.84
C ARG A 52 10.40 6.95 -7.72
N ILE A 53 9.09 7.17 -7.78
CA ILE A 53 8.51 8.49 -7.87
C ILE A 53 7.47 8.66 -6.76
N CYS A 54 7.56 9.77 -6.05
CA CYS A 54 6.50 10.26 -5.17
C CYS A 54 5.58 11.17 -5.99
N PHE A 55 4.29 10.87 -6.03
CA PHE A 55 3.24 11.73 -6.56
C PHE A 55 2.37 12.27 -5.41
N ARG A 56 1.89 13.50 -5.51
CA ARG A 56 0.93 14.05 -4.55
C ARG A 56 0.00 15.11 -5.14
N LYS A 57 -1.19 15.24 -4.57
CA LYS A 57 -2.12 16.36 -4.77
C LYS A 57 -2.87 16.67 -3.48
N ALA A 58 -2.99 17.96 -3.18
CA ALA A 58 -3.78 18.46 -2.06
C ALA A 58 -5.14 18.97 -2.56
N TYR A 59 -6.20 18.62 -1.84
CA TYR A 59 -7.56 19.05 -2.09
C TYR A 59 -8.07 19.80 -0.88
N ILE A 60 -8.57 21.02 -1.10
CA ILE A 60 -9.21 21.82 -0.05
C ILE A 60 -10.70 21.47 -0.05
N THR A 61 -11.20 21.04 1.10
CA THR A 61 -12.59 20.64 1.32
C THR A 61 -13.27 21.58 2.31
N LYS A 62 -14.58 21.78 2.13
CA LYS A 62 -15.41 22.49 3.11
C LYS A 62 -15.99 21.47 4.08
N GLY A 63 -15.28 21.15 5.14
CA GLY A 63 -15.68 20.10 6.08
C GLY A 63 -15.29 18.70 5.62
N ARG A 64 -15.44 17.72 6.52
CA ARG A 64 -15.01 16.33 6.26
C ARG A 64 -16.00 15.69 5.29
N PRO A 65 -15.54 15.14 4.14
CA PRO A 65 -16.39 14.34 3.26
C PRO A 65 -17.09 13.20 4.00
N GLN A 66 -18.38 13.03 3.75
CA GLN A 66 -19.19 11.95 4.32
C GLN A 66 -18.85 10.60 3.70
N GLN A 67 -18.46 10.61 2.42
CA GLN A 67 -18.04 9.43 1.68
C GLN A 67 -16.89 9.80 0.74
N ALA A 68 -15.85 8.97 0.70
CA ALA A 68 -14.75 9.13 -0.23
C ALA A 68 -14.22 7.76 -0.67
N THR A 69 -14.27 7.52 -1.97
CA THR A 69 -13.72 6.34 -2.64
C THR A 69 -12.57 6.79 -3.53
N LEU A 70 -11.47 6.04 -3.51
CA LEU A 70 -10.31 6.31 -4.35
C LEU A 70 -10.00 5.10 -5.21
N THR A 71 -9.98 5.32 -6.52
CA THR A 71 -9.53 4.35 -7.52
C THR A 71 -8.16 4.76 -8.04
N ILE A 72 -7.19 3.84 -8.01
CA ILE A 72 -5.85 4.01 -8.58
C ILE A 72 -5.61 2.94 -9.63
N THR A 73 -5.16 3.36 -10.80
CA THR A 73 -4.72 2.50 -11.89
C THR A 73 -3.22 2.70 -12.10
N THR A 74 -2.46 1.60 -12.16
CA THR A 74 -0.98 1.65 -12.24
C THR A 74 -0.41 0.54 -13.14
N THR A 75 0.62 0.86 -13.90
CA THR A 75 1.43 -0.12 -14.66
C THR A 75 2.61 -0.67 -13.86
N GLY A 76 2.93 -0.02 -12.73
CA GLY A 76 4.00 -0.41 -11.82
C GLY A 76 3.50 -0.82 -10.44
N PHE A 77 4.42 -0.99 -9.49
CA PHE A 77 4.04 -1.10 -8.09
C PHE A 77 3.76 0.27 -7.49
N CYS A 78 2.89 0.32 -6.49
CA CYS A 78 2.64 1.53 -5.74
C CYS A 78 2.28 1.27 -4.27
N LYS A 79 2.40 2.34 -3.47
CA LYS A 79 1.81 2.47 -2.14
C LYS A 79 0.97 3.75 -2.15
N LEU A 80 -0.26 3.67 -1.70
CA LEU A 80 -1.20 4.78 -1.65
C LEU A 80 -1.27 5.31 -0.23
N TYR A 81 -1.30 6.64 -0.10
CA TYR A 81 -1.43 7.36 1.14
C TYR A 81 -2.53 8.40 1.02
N VAL A 82 -3.31 8.53 2.08
CA VAL A 82 -4.25 9.66 2.26
C VAL A 82 -3.92 10.28 3.62
N ASN A 83 -3.58 11.56 3.63
CA ASN A 83 -3.25 12.30 4.84
C ASN A 83 -2.21 11.60 5.71
N GLU A 84 -1.07 11.27 5.12
CA GLU A 84 0.09 10.58 5.74
C GLU A 84 -0.15 9.11 6.12
N CYS A 85 -1.40 8.65 6.11
CA CYS A 85 -1.77 7.27 6.41
C CYS A 85 -1.68 6.39 5.16
N LYS A 86 -0.97 5.26 5.25
CA LYS A 86 -1.00 4.23 4.20
C LYS A 86 -2.41 3.66 4.09
N VAL A 87 -2.97 3.63 2.89
CA VAL A 87 -4.28 3.05 2.62
C VAL A 87 -4.13 1.54 2.50
N GLY A 88 -4.90 0.80 3.31
CA GLY A 88 -4.90 -0.66 3.34
C GLY A 88 -3.69 -1.27 4.05
N THR A 89 -3.70 -2.60 4.16
CA THR A 89 -2.70 -3.35 4.93
C THR A 89 -1.59 -3.94 4.07
N ALA A 90 -1.81 -4.07 2.75
CA ALA A 90 -0.85 -4.66 1.82
C ALA A 90 0.53 -3.97 1.93
N PRO A 91 1.65 -4.73 1.96
CA PRO A 91 2.99 -4.15 2.05
C PRO A 91 3.32 -3.28 0.82
N TYR A 92 2.82 -3.68 -0.35
CA TYR A 92 2.85 -2.98 -1.62
C TYR A 92 1.69 -3.47 -2.48
N MET A 93 1.42 -2.81 -3.61
CA MET A 93 0.35 -3.23 -4.52
C MET A 93 0.65 -2.84 -5.97
N PRO A 94 0.03 -3.49 -6.96
CA PRO A 94 -0.62 -4.79 -6.84
C PRO A 94 0.42 -5.92 -6.71
N LEU A 95 -0.03 -7.11 -6.34
CA LEU A 95 0.73 -8.32 -6.62
C LEU A 95 0.71 -8.57 -8.13
N ARG A 96 1.88 -8.75 -8.75
CA ARG A 96 2.04 -9.01 -10.18
C ARG A 96 3.20 -9.98 -10.38
N SER A 97 3.11 -10.81 -11.40
CA SER A 97 4.23 -11.65 -11.86
C SER A 97 5.32 -10.78 -12.48
N ASP A 98 6.56 -11.29 -12.48
CA ASP A 98 7.72 -10.56 -12.96
C ASP A 98 7.53 -10.07 -14.41
N GLY A 99 7.86 -8.80 -14.66
CA GLY A 99 7.73 -8.19 -15.98
C GLY A 99 6.30 -7.89 -16.44
N ASN A 100 5.27 -8.21 -15.66
CA ASN A 100 3.89 -7.86 -16.01
C ASN A 100 3.67 -6.34 -15.90
N GLN A 101 3.53 -5.68 -17.04
CA GLN A 101 3.31 -4.23 -17.16
C GLN A 101 1.84 -3.85 -17.40
N LYS A 102 0.90 -4.82 -17.36
CA LYS A 102 -0.52 -4.53 -17.54
C LYS A 102 -1.01 -3.54 -16.47
N ALA A 103 -1.91 -2.65 -16.88
CA ALA A 103 -2.58 -1.72 -15.98
C ALA A 103 -3.44 -2.50 -15.00
N VAL A 104 -3.30 -2.20 -13.71
CA VAL A 104 -4.11 -2.77 -12.65
C VAL A 104 -4.84 -1.65 -11.93
N GLU A 105 -6.16 -1.78 -11.83
CA GLU A 105 -7.03 -0.85 -11.13
C GLU A 105 -7.39 -1.39 -9.74
N LEU A 106 -7.27 -0.54 -8.72
CA LEU A 106 -7.54 -0.85 -7.32
C LEU A 106 -8.45 0.24 -6.76
N THR A 107 -9.49 -0.15 -6.02
CA THR A 107 -10.45 0.79 -5.43
C THR A 107 -10.52 0.61 -3.92
N PHE A 108 -10.47 1.72 -3.18
CA PHE A 108 -10.42 1.76 -1.72
C PHE A 108 -11.49 2.70 -1.17
N ASP A 109 -12.13 2.30 -0.07
CA ASP A 109 -12.82 3.25 0.79
C ASP A 109 -11.78 4.08 1.55
N THR A 110 -11.78 5.38 1.27
CA THR A 110 -10.86 6.36 1.85
C THR A 110 -11.52 7.30 2.85
N THR A 111 -12.83 7.15 3.08
CA THR A 111 -13.61 7.93 4.04
C THR A 111 -12.96 8.01 5.43
N PRO A 112 -12.39 6.91 6.00
CA PRO A 112 -11.76 6.95 7.32
C PRO A 112 -10.55 7.88 7.41
N TYR A 113 -9.88 8.14 6.28
CA TYR A 113 -8.64 8.92 6.22
C TYR A 113 -8.87 10.41 5.94
N MET A 114 -10.09 10.81 5.56
CA MET A 114 -10.39 12.19 5.19
C MET A 114 -10.42 13.14 6.40
N ARG A 115 -9.88 14.34 6.20
CA ARG A 115 -9.84 15.47 7.14
C ARG A 115 -10.85 16.57 6.72
N PRO A 116 -11.21 17.51 7.62
CA PRO A 116 -12.19 18.56 7.31
C PRO A 116 -11.73 19.63 6.32
N ASP A 117 -10.44 19.91 6.25
CA ASP A 117 -9.90 21.11 5.59
C ASP A 117 -9.06 20.78 4.36
N THR A 118 -7.95 20.07 4.54
CA THR A 118 -6.96 19.76 3.52
C THR A 118 -6.75 18.26 3.50
N ASN A 119 -6.99 17.68 2.33
CA ASN A 119 -6.82 16.26 2.08
C ASN A 119 -5.72 16.03 1.06
N VAL A 120 -4.66 15.33 1.45
CA VAL A 120 -3.56 14.98 0.54
C VAL A 120 -3.71 13.54 0.11
N VAL A 121 -3.76 13.33 -1.20
CA VAL A 121 -3.57 12.01 -1.81
C VAL A 121 -2.14 11.93 -2.31
N ALA A 122 -1.45 10.85 -1.95
CA ALA A 122 -0.06 10.63 -2.33
C ALA A 122 0.20 9.18 -2.75
N VAL A 123 1.09 8.98 -3.72
CA VAL A 123 1.42 7.67 -4.28
C VAL A 123 2.93 7.55 -4.38
N LEU A 124 3.50 6.52 -3.76
CA LEU A 124 4.88 6.10 -4.07
C LEU A 124 4.78 5.06 -5.18
N TYR A 125 5.37 5.33 -6.34
CA TYR A 125 5.37 4.49 -7.54
C TYR A 125 6.75 3.88 -7.78
N SER A 126 6.77 2.63 -8.28
CA SER A 126 7.97 1.96 -8.78
C SER A 126 7.68 1.33 -10.15
N PRO A 127 8.52 1.58 -11.17
CA PRO A 127 8.39 0.95 -12.48
C PRO A 127 8.63 -0.58 -12.40
N VAL A 128 8.10 -1.30 -13.39
CA VAL A 128 8.27 -2.75 -13.57
C VAL A 128 8.95 -2.95 -14.93
N GLY A 129 10.29 -2.89 -14.93
CA GLY A 129 11.10 -2.98 -16.15
C GLY A 129 11.07 -1.70 -17.02
N PRO A 130 11.63 -1.76 -18.24
CA PRO A 130 11.56 -0.65 -19.20
C PRO A 130 10.11 -0.50 -19.66
N ALA A 131 9.34 0.33 -18.97
CA ALA A 131 7.95 0.61 -19.28
C ALA A 131 7.82 1.91 -20.08
N ASP A 132 6.72 2.03 -20.82
CA ASP A 132 6.25 3.33 -21.29
C ASP A 132 6.12 4.26 -20.08
N THR A 133 6.95 5.31 -20.07
CA THR A 133 7.01 6.25 -18.96
C THR A 133 5.77 7.12 -18.89
N GLU A 134 4.93 7.18 -19.92
CA GLU A 134 3.75 8.05 -19.95
C GLU A 134 2.53 7.48 -19.20
N THR A 135 2.53 6.17 -18.89
CA THR A 135 1.41 5.47 -18.23
C THR A 135 1.77 5.00 -16.83
N GLN A 136 2.21 5.90 -15.94
CA GLN A 136 2.62 5.50 -14.59
C GLN A 136 1.43 5.27 -13.67
N ILE A 137 0.64 6.33 -13.40
CA ILE A 137 -0.54 6.24 -12.54
C ILE A 137 -1.72 7.04 -13.11
N ALA A 138 -2.93 6.60 -12.80
CA ALA A 138 -4.16 7.36 -12.94
C ALA A 138 -4.95 7.25 -11.64
N VAL A 139 -5.47 8.36 -11.11
CA VAL A 139 -6.13 8.41 -9.80
C VAL A 139 -7.47 9.10 -9.92
N ARG A 140 -8.52 8.50 -9.37
CA ARG A 140 -9.85 9.11 -9.23
C ARG A 140 -10.28 9.08 -7.78
N LEU A 141 -10.57 10.24 -7.20
CA LEU A 141 -11.10 10.42 -5.84
C LEU A 141 -12.51 10.99 -5.94
N PHE A 142 -13.52 10.25 -5.48
CA PHE A 142 -14.93 10.62 -5.66
C PHE A 142 -15.78 10.23 -4.46
N GLY A 143 -16.94 10.86 -4.30
CA GLY A 143 -17.83 10.56 -3.19
C GLY A 143 -18.82 11.69 -2.90
N ARG A 144 -19.17 11.83 -1.63
CA ARG A 144 -20.06 12.88 -1.12
C ARG A 144 -19.32 13.77 -0.14
N ASP A 145 -19.36 15.07 -0.37
CA ASP A 145 -18.73 16.05 0.51
C ASP A 145 -19.51 16.20 1.83
N HIS A 146 -19.12 17.18 2.63
CA HIS A 146 -19.76 17.48 3.91
C HIS A 146 -21.25 17.83 3.77
N ASP A 147 -21.62 18.51 2.68
CA ASP A 147 -22.97 19.00 2.38
C ASP A 147 -23.79 17.97 1.56
N HIS A 148 -23.31 16.73 1.48
CA HIS A 148 -23.87 15.63 0.68
C HIS A 148 -23.85 15.81 -0.84
N ALA A 149 -23.18 16.85 -1.35
CA ALA A 149 -22.99 17.06 -2.76
C ALA A 149 -21.95 16.07 -3.31
N VAL A 150 -22.14 15.65 -4.56
CA VAL A 150 -21.23 14.70 -5.21
C VAL A 150 -19.99 15.44 -5.70
N PHE A 151 -18.81 14.87 -5.44
CA PHE A 151 -17.56 15.33 -6.02
C PHE A 151 -16.83 14.21 -6.75
N CYS A 152 -16.01 14.57 -7.74
CA CYS A 152 -15.10 13.67 -8.43
C CYS A 152 -13.86 14.46 -8.86
N TYR A 153 -12.69 14.00 -8.43
CA TYR A 153 -11.39 14.54 -8.80
C TYR A 153 -10.62 13.47 -9.56
N GLU A 154 -9.99 13.85 -10.66
CA GLU A 154 -9.17 12.96 -11.48
C GLU A 154 -7.72 13.45 -11.50
N SER A 155 -6.81 12.56 -11.89
CA SER A 155 -5.41 12.90 -12.10
C SER A 155 -5.23 13.82 -13.30
N ASP A 156 -4.33 14.79 -13.14
CA ASP A 156 -4.01 15.81 -14.12
C ASP A 156 -2.58 16.34 -13.90
N ASP A 157 -2.17 17.30 -14.72
CA ASP A 157 -0.87 17.99 -14.65
C ASP A 157 -0.72 18.92 -13.43
N SER A 158 -1.75 19.06 -12.60
CA SER A 158 -1.66 19.78 -11.34
C SER A 158 -1.05 18.92 -10.22
N TRP A 159 -0.88 17.61 -10.43
CA TRP A 159 -0.19 16.75 -9.48
C TRP A 159 1.30 17.11 -9.41
N LEU A 160 1.86 17.06 -8.22
CA LEU A 160 3.29 17.23 -8.01
C LEU A 160 3.97 15.87 -7.99
N CYS A 161 5.19 15.80 -8.53
CA CYS A 161 6.00 14.61 -8.56
C CYS A 161 7.47 14.90 -8.20
N ARG A 162 8.13 13.93 -7.55
CA ARG A 162 9.53 14.00 -7.15
C ARG A 162 10.15 12.61 -7.15
N ARG A 163 11.45 12.49 -7.46
CA ARG A 163 12.17 11.24 -7.28
C ARG A 163 12.17 10.86 -5.79
N ALA A 164 11.86 9.61 -5.47
CA ALA A 164 11.91 9.10 -4.12
C ALA A 164 13.35 8.89 -3.67
N ASN A 165 13.56 8.69 -2.37
CA ASN A 165 14.85 8.34 -1.79
C ASN A 165 15.26 6.87 -2.03
N SER A 166 14.61 6.18 -2.96
CA SER A 166 14.92 4.79 -3.30
C SER A 166 14.81 4.54 -4.80
N TRP A 167 15.59 3.60 -5.30
CA TRP A 167 15.65 3.24 -6.71
C TRP A 167 16.16 1.81 -6.88
N ILE A 168 15.97 1.25 -8.07
CA ILE A 168 16.54 -0.04 -8.46
C ILE A 168 17.80 0.23 -9.29
N THR A 169 18.83 -0.57 -9.13
CA THR A 169 20.04 -0.48 -9.97
C THR A 169 19.89 -1.37 -11.22
N PRO A 170 20.70 -1.16 -12.28
CA PRO A 170 20.65 -2.03 -13.47
C PRO A 170 20.91 -3.51 -13.18
N ASN A 171 21.63 -3.84 -12.10
CA ASN A 171 21.87 -5.20 -11.62
C ASN A 171 20.76 -5.75 -10.69
N GLY A 172 19.65 -5.02 -10.52
CA GLY A 172 18.49 -5.47 -9.75
C GLY A 172 18.62 -5.30 -8.23
N GLU A 173 19.64 -4.59 -7.74
CA GLU A 173 19.72 -4.22 -6.32
C GLU A 173 18.73 -3.09 -6.03
N GLU A 174 18.07 -3.15 -4.88
CA GLU A 174 17.27 -2.03 -4.39
C GLU A 174 18.16 -1.17 -3.50
N ILE A 175 18.26 0.13 -3.79
CA ILE A 175 18.91 1.09 -2.91
C ILE A 175 17.84 1.95 -2.24
N VAL A 176 17.92 2.07 -0.92
CA VAL A 176 17.12 2.99 -0.11
C VAL A 176 18.09 3.91 0.64
N ASP A 177 18.10 5.19 0.27
CA ASP A 177 18.87 6.22 0.95
C ASP A 177 18.08 6.82 2.11
N GLY A 178 18.28 6.27 3.31
CA GLY A 178 17.66 6.79 4.52
C GLY A 178 18.02 8.25 4.80
N ARG A 179 19.17 8.75 4.31
CA ARG A 179 19.58 10.14 4.55
C ARG A 179 18.62 11.14 3.93
N GLY A 180 17.98 10.77 2.82
CA GLY A 180 16.94 11.52 2.15
C GLY A 180 15.52 11.09 2.55
N HIS A 181 15.36 10.33 3.63
CA HIS A 181 14.05 9.97 4.14
C HIS A 181 13.33 11.23 4.64
N ASP A 182 12.30 11.60 3.90
CA ASP A 182 11.39 12.68 4.23
C ASP A 182 10.08 12.04 4.71
N GLN A 183 9.63 12.38 5.92
CA GLN A 183 8.36 11.90 6.45
C GLN A 183 7.17 12.77 6.03
N GLN A 184 7.44 13.96 5.48
CA GLN A 184 6.44 15.00 5.22
C GLN A 184 6.04 15.11 3.76
N TRP A 185 6.66 14.36 2.84
CA TRP A 185 6.33 14.40 1.41
C TRP A 185 4.84 14.13 1.10
N ASN A 186 4.16 13.37 1.95
CA ASN A 186 2.73 13.06 1.85
C ASN A 186 1.86 13.82 2.89
N ALA A 187 2.45 14.78 3.60
CA ALA A 187 1.76 15.67 4.53
C ALA A 187 1.06 16.83 3.80
N ALA A 188 0.18 17.52 4.52
CA ALA A 188 -0.51 18.72 4.01
C ALA A 188 0.47 19.82 3.61
N THR A 189 1.46 20.08 4.47
CA THR A 189 2.50 21.08 4.25
C THR A 189 3.81 20.41 3.85
N ILE A 190 4.43 20.93 2.79
CA ILE A 190 5.79 20.58 2.38
C ILE A 190 6.66 21.83 2.46
N TYR A 191 7.91 21.69 2.93
CA TYR A 191 8.84 22.81 3.07
C TYR A 191 9.82 22.93 1.90
N ASP A 192 9.82 21.95 1.00
CA ASP A 192 10.78 21.81 -0.09
C ASP A 192 10.11 21.86 -1.47
N SER A 193 9.08 22.70 -1.61
CA SER A 193 8.27 22.84 -2.84
C SER A 193 9.10 23.03 -4.12
N ALA A 194 10.28 23.66 -4.02
CA ALA A 194 11.20 23.84 -5.13
C ALA A 194 11.79 22.54 -5.70
N LEU A 195 11.77 21.43 -4.95
CA LEU A 195 12.24 20.12 -5.39
C LEU A 195 11.16 19.31 -6.13
N TRP A 196 9.93 19.83 -6.19
CA TRP A 196 8.79 19.17 -6.81
C TRP A 196 8.55 19.71 -8.22
N LEU A 197 8.27 18.81 -9.14
CA LEU A 197 7.89 19.13 -10.51
C LEU A 197 6.41 18.84 -10.72
N GLN A 198 5.80 19.51 -11.69
CA GLN A 198 4.46 19.11 -12.15
C GLN A 198 4.55 17.78 -12.90
N ALA A 199 3.60 16.89 -12.63
CA ALA A 199 3.38 15.71 -13.44
C ALA A 199 2.93 16.12 -14.85
N LYS A 200 3.19 15.26 -15.83
CA LYS A 200 2.67 15.43 -17.20
C LYS A 200 1.53 14.46 -17.43
N LYS A 201 0.56 14.87 -18.24
CA LYS A 201 -0.50 13.99 -18.73
C LYS A 201 0.09 13.06 -19.80
N GLY A 202 -0.27 11.78 -19.75
CA GLY A 202 0.02 10.83 -20.82
C GLY A 202 -0.66 11.26 -22.13
N THR A 203 -0.09 10.85 -23.27
CA THR A 203 -0.66 11.18 -24.58
C THR A 203 -2.00 10.47 -24.81
N ALA A 204 -2.84 10.98 -25.71
CA ALA A 204 -4.12 10.34 -26.03
C ALA A 204 -3.96 8.93 -26.64
N SER A 205 -2.77 8.62 -27.16
CA SER A 205 -2.34 7.30 -27.66
C SER A 205 -1.83 6.36 -26.56
N SER A 206 -1.61 6.85 -25.34
CA SER A 206 -1.18 6.05 -24.20
C SER A 206 -2.28 5.07 -23.78
N SER A 207 -2.25 3.88 -24.38
CA SER A 207 -3.14 2.76 -24.04
C SER A 207 -2.33 1.63 -23.44
N CYS A 208 -2.78 1.09 -22.31
CA CYS A 208 -2.20 -0.09 -21.69
C CYS A 208 -3.23 -1.22 -21.65
N ALA A 209 -2.78 -2.45 -21.85
CA ALA A 209 -3.64 -3.61 -21.62
C ALA A 209 -3.95 -3.72 -20.11
N TYR A 210 -5.22 -3.92 -19.76
CA TYR A 210 -5.64 -4.09 -18.38
C TYR A 210 -5.45 -5.55 -17.93
N SER A 211 -5.09 -5.74 -16.66
CA SER A 211 -5.16 -7.04 -16.00
C SER A 211 -6.62 -7.39 -15.71
N GLY A 212 -6.97 -8.68 -15.79
CA GLY A 212 -8.33 -9.15 -15.53
C GLY A 212 -8.76 -9.07 -14.07
N GLN A 213 -7.80 -9.16 -13.12
CA GLN A 213 -8.07 -9.02 -11.70
C GLN A 213 -6.88 -8.40 -10.97
N ALA A 214 -7.19 -7.52 -10.01
CA ALA A 214 -6.20 -6.94 -9.11
C ALA A 214 -6.10 -7.80 -7.84
N VAL A 215 -4.89 -8.25 -7.51
CA VAL A 215 -4.61 -9.02 -6.29
C VAL A 215 -3.78 -8.17 -5.34
N LEU A 216 -4.21 -8.07 -4.08
CA LEU A 216 -3.45 -7.42 -3.03
C LEU A 216 -2.68 -8.47 -2.21
N PRO A 217 -1.36 -8.30 -2.04
CA PRO A 217 -0.60 -9.16 -1.14
C PRO A 217 -0.99 -8.90 0.32
N ALA A 218 -1.10 -9.95 1.11
CA ALA A 218 -1.34 -9.90 2.54
C ALA A 218 -0.19 -10.57 3.29
N ILE A 219 0.22 -9.94 4.40
CA ILE A 219 1.19 -10.54 5.32
C ILE A 219 0.51 -11.72 6.00
N THR A 220 1.12 -12.91 5.92
CA THR A 220 0.59 -14.15 6.50
C THR A 220 1.31 -14.54 7.77
N HIS A 221 2.61 -14.29 7.83
CA HIS A 221 3.44 -14.71 8.96
C HIS A 221 4.59 -13.72 9.17
N ILE A 222 4.97 -13.51 10.43
CA ILE A 222 6.16 -12.75 10.82
C ILE A 222 6.97 -13.63 11.76
N THR A 223 8.23 -13.89 11.40
CA THR A 223 9.21 -14.54 12.29
C THR A 223 10.26 -13.51 12.70
N THR A 224 10.49 -13.35 13.99
CA THR A 224 11.40 -12.33 14.54
C THR A 224 12.62 -12.97 15.19
N TRP A 225 13.80 -12.49 14.82
CA TRP A 225 15.06 -12.70 15.54
C TRP A 225 15.43 -11.42 16.27
N TYR A 226 15.82 -11.54 17.54
CA TYR A 226 16.35 -10.45 18.35
C TYR A 226 17.88 -10.43 18.28
N GLN A 227 18.48 -9.30 18.66
CA GLN A 227 19.92 -9.05 18.58
C GLN A 227 20.80 -10.23 19.04
N ASP A 228 20.48 -10.86 20.18
CA ASP A 228 21.24 -11.98 20.74
C ASP A 228 21.21 -13.25 19.87
N SER A 229 20.25 -13.34 18.96
CA SER A 229 20.11 -14.43 17.98
C SER A 229 20.73 -14.09 16.61
N ILE A 230 21.10 -12.83 16.36
CA ILE A 230 21.71 -12.36 15.11
C ILE A 230 23.23 -12.44 15.26
N LEU A 231 23.74 -13.67 15.39
CA LEU A 231 25.17 -13.92 15.67
C LEU A 231 26.03 -14.05 14.41
N GLN A 232 25.39 -14.18 13.25
CA GLN A 232 26.03 -14.50 11.98
C GLN A 232 25.46 -13.61 10.87
N ASN A 233 26.23 -13.45 9.80
CA ASN A 233 25.80 -12.69 8.62
C ASN A 233 24.72 -13.43 7.83
N ASP A 234 24.71 -14.76 7.85
CA ASP A 234 23.75 -15.58 7.14
C ASP A 234 22.69 -16.12 8.09
N ILE A 235 21.43 -15.72 7.88
CA ILE A 235 20.28 -16.16 8.67
C ILE A 235 19.41 -17.04 7.78
N THR A 236 19.27 -18.31 8.16
CA THR A 236 18.42 -19.28 7.45
C THR A 236 16.99 -19.21 7.96
N ALA A 237 16.03 -19.16 7.04
CA ALA A 237 14.61 -19.27 7.36
C ALA A 237 14.24 -20.73 7.70
N PRO A 238 13.25 -20.97 8.57
CA PRO A 238 12.80 -22.34 8.89
C PRO A 238 12.36 -23.12 7.65
N ASN A 239 11.68 -22.44 6.72
CA ASN A 239 11.20 -22.98 5.45
C ASN A 239 11.46 -21.95 4.34
N GLY A 240 11.43 -22.41 3.08
CA GLY A 240 11.38 -21.48 1.95
C GLY A 240 10.04 -20.73 1.96
N PHE A 241 10.07 -19.42 1.73
CA PHE A 241 8.89 -18.56 1.79
C PHE A 241 8.94 -17.48 0.69
N TYR A 242 7.79 -16.89 0.38
CA TYR A 242 7.70 -15.70 -0.46
C TYR A 242 7.49 -14.47 0.41
N GLY A 243 8.36 -13.47 0.28
CA GLY A 243 8.27 -12.28 1.11
C GLY A 243 9.57 -11.50 1.14
N PHE A 244 9.85 -10.85 2.26
CA PHE A 244 11.04 -10.02 2.45
C PHE A 244 11.45 -9.96 3.91
N TYR A 245 12.63 -9.39 4.16
CA TYR A 245 13.13 -9.13 5.51
C TYR A 245 13.04 -7.65 5.86
N ARG A 246 12.73 -7.37 7.12
CA ARG A 246 12.77 -6.04 7.73
C ARG A 246 13.71 -6.06 8.92
N ALA A 247 14.68 -5.15 8.96
CA ALA A 247 15.57 -4.99 10.10
C ALA A 247 15.29 -3.69 10.83
N THR A 248 15.31 -3.73 12.17
CA THR A 248 15.41 -2.53 13.00
C THR A 248 16.87 -2.29 13.33
N ILE A 249 17.33 -1.08 13.05
CA ILE A 249 18.73 -0.67 13.16
C ILE A 249 18.82 0.42 14.22
N ARG A 250 19.76 0.29 15.15
CA ARG A 250 20.07 1.31 16.17
C ARG A 250 21.53 1.69 16.16
N GLU A 251 21.80 2.93 16.56
CA GLU A 251 23.15 3.49 16.71
C GLU A 251 24.00 3.45 15.42
N ALA A 252 23.37 3.31 14.26
CA ALA A 252 24.06 3.42 12.99
C ALA A 252 24.49 4.88 12.76
N ARG A 253 25.66 5.07 12.16
CA ARG A 253 26.09 6.40 11.76
C ARG A 253 25.34 6.81 10.51
N ARG A 254 25.06 8.11 10.37
CA ARG A 254 24.53 8.65 9.12
C ARG A 254 25.49 8.33 7.97
N GLY A 255 24.99 7.67 6.92
CA GLY A 255 25.76 7.18 5.78
C GLY A 255 26.35 5.78 5.93
N GLU A 256 26.21 5.14 7.09
CA GLU A 256 26.58 3.72 7.26
C GLU A 256 25.68 2.83 6.39
N GLU A 257 26.26 1.85 5.70
CA GLU A 257 25.52 0.96 4.82
C GLU A 257 25.26 -0.40 5.47
N ILE A 258 24.01 -0.86 5.37
CA ILE A 258 23.60 -2.21 5.75
C ILE A 258 22.91 -2.84 4.54
N CYS A 259 23.38 -4.01 4.12
CA CYS A 259 22.73 -4.78 3.07
C CYS A 259 21.94 -5.94 3.66
N LEU A 260 20.69 -6.08 3.23
CA LEU A 260 19.80 -7.20 3.52
C LEU A 260 19.54 -7.92 2.19
N GLY A 261 20.37 -8.91 1.86
CA GLY A 261 20.32 -9.57 0.55
C GLY A 261 20.49 -8.56 -0.60
N PRO A 262 19.49 -8.40 -1.50
CA PRO A 262 19.56 -7.44 -2.61
C PRO A 262 19.21 -6.00 -2.21
N LEU A 263 18.74 -5.75 -0.98
CA LEU A 263 18.51 -4.40 -0.47
C LEU A 263 19.81 -3.83 0.08
N ARG A 264 20.19 -2.64 -0.39
CA ARG A 264 21.22 -1.79 0.22
C ARG A 264 20.54 -0.58 0.89
N TYR A 265 20.69 -0.48 2.20
CA TYR A 265 20.14 0.61 2.99
C TYR A 265 21.24 1.55 3.48
N ILE A 266 21.11 2.84 3.21
CA ILE A 266 22.05 3.87 3.68
C ILE A 266 21.42 4.55 4.91
N CYS A 267 22.03 4.38 6.07
CA CYS A 267 21.46 4.82 7.33
C CYS A 267 21.38 6.35 7.43
N ASN A 268 20.33 6.83 8.07
CA ASN A 268 20.04 8.24 8.27
C ASN A 268 20.66 8.80 9.57
N GLY A 269 21.03 7.91 10.50
CA GLY A 269 21.65 8.21 11.79
C GLY A 269 20.66 8.38 12.95
N SER A 270 19.38 8.02 12.77
CA SER A 270 18.37 8.08 13.83
C SER A 270 18.52 6.91 14.79
N MET A 271 17.90 7.05 15.97
CA MET A 271 17.99 6.02 17.01
C MET A 271 17.30 4.72 16.61
N ASP A 272 16.18 4.81 15.88
CA ASP A 272 15.34 3.69 15.46
C ASP A 272 15.08 3.80 13.95
N GLU A 273 15.91 3.13 13.16
CA GLU A 273 15.77 3.04 11.71
C GLU A 273 15.17 1.69 11.31
N GLN A 274 14.38 1.67 10.23
CA GLN A 274 13.89 0.42 9.63
C GLN A 274 14.40 0.28 8.20
N ALA A 275 15.10 -0.81 7.94
CA ALA A 275 15.55 -1.20 6.61
C ALA A 275 14.70 -2.36 6.09
N TYR A 276 14.01 -2.15 4.98
CA TYR A 276 13.24 -3.17 4.27
C TYR A 276 13.02 -2.70 2.81
N PRO A 277 12.81 -3.62 1.87
CA PRO A 277 12.52 -3.25 0.50
C PRO A 277 11.16 -2.55 0.39
N GLN A 278 11.08 -1.49 -0.42
CA GLN A 278 9.83 -0.76 -0.64
C GLN A 278 8.83 -1.59 -1.43
N PHE A 279 9.31 -2.35 -2.41
CA PHE A 279 8.47 -3.14 -3.34
C PHE A 279 9.01 -4.56 -3.60
N GLY A 280 10.22 -4.87 -3.14
CA GLY A 280 10.83 -6.18 -3.34
C GLY A 280 10.27 -7.24 -2.40
N ALA A 281 9.63 -8.26 -2.97
CA ALA A 281 9.45 -9.56 -2.33
C ALA A 281 9.94 -10.63 -3.31
N ALA A 282 10.49 -11.71 -2.77
CA ALA A 282 11.00 -12.81 -3.59
C ALA A 282 10.86 -14.14 -2.84
N TYR A 283 10.99 -15.24 -3.57
CA TYR A 283 11.19 -16.54 -2.95
C TYR A 283 12.60 -16.62 -2.37
N THR A 284 12.69 -16.92 -1.08
CA THR A 284 13.96 -17.09 -0.39
C THR A 284 13.87 -18.13 0.71
N LYS A 285 15.02 -18.65 1.15
CA LYS A 285 15.18 -19.56 2.30
C LYS A 285 16.11 -18.97 3.36
N GLY A 286 16.46 -17.69 3.24
CA GLY A 286 17.37 -17.03 4.15
C GLY A 286 17.76 -15.64 3.67
N ILE A 287 18.69 -15.02 4.39
CA ILE A 287 19.26 -13.75 4.00
C ILE A 287 20.71 -13.63 4.42
N THR A 288 21.52 -13.04 3.55
CA THR A 288 22.88 -12.60 3.87
C THR A 288 22.86 -11.12 4.22
N ILE A 289 23.40 -10.79 5.39
CA ILE A 289 23.54 -9.45 5.91
C ILE A 289 24.98 -8.98 5.71
N LYS A 290 25.17 -7.80 5.14
CA LYS A 290 26.48 -7.15 5.02
C LYS A 290 26.46 -5.81 5.75
N GLY A 291 27.60 -5.41 6.29
CA GLY A 291 27.73 -4.24 7.15
C GLY A 291 27.87 -4.63 8.62
N ASN A 292 27.60 -3.69 9.52
CA ASN A 292 27.77 -3.92 10.95
C ASN A 292 26.52 -4.56 11.56
N VAL A 293 26.48 -5.90 11.60
CA VAL A 293 25.34 -6.68 12.12
C VAL A 293 24.98 -6.35 13.57
N LYS A 294 25.93 -5.83 14.36
CA LYS A 294 25.68 -5.44 15.76
C LYS A 294 24.69 -4.28 15.88
N ARG A 295 24.45 -3.54 14.80
CA ARG A 295 23.44 -2.47 14.73
C ARG A 295 22.01 -2.99 14.68
N LEU A 296 21.80 -4.25 14.28
CA LEU A 296 20.47 -4.82 14.17
C LEU A 296 19.96 -5.23 15.55
N THR A 297 18.87 -4.62 15.98
CA THR A 297 18.18 -5.01 17.22
C THR A 297 17.10 -6.06 16.96
N THR A 298 16.45 -5.98 15.81
CA THR A 298 15.53 -6.99 15.32
C THR A 298 15.75 -7.25 13.85
N LEU A 299 15.54 -8.50 13.45
CA LEU A 299 15.38 -8.92 12.07
C LEU A 299 14.06 -9.69 11.99
N GLU A 300 13.21 -9.33 11.05
CA GLU A 300 11.90 -9.92 10.86
C GLU A 300 11.81 -10.48 9.45
N MET A 301 11.49 -11.75 9.34
CA MET A 301 11.05 -12.39 8.10
C MET A 301 9.55 -12.17 7.95
N ILE A 302 9.17 -11.45 6.90
CA ILE A 302 7.77 -11.11 6.60
C ILE A 302 7.33 -11.96 5.41
N GLU A 303 6.49 -12.95 5.68
CA GLU A 303 5.88 -13.79 4.66
C GLU A 303 4.62 -13.13 4.11
N VAL A 304 4.46 -13.21 2.79
CA VAL A 304 3.39 -12.58 2.04
C VAL A 304 2.69 -13.65 1.20
N ASN A 305 1.35 -13.67 1.22
CA ASN A 305 0.63 -14.59 0.36
C ASN A 305 0.81 -14.25 -1.12
N ARG A 306 1.07 -15.28 -1.92
CA ARG A 306 0.93 -15.24 -3.36
C ARG A 306 -0.32 -16.02 -3.72
N LYS A 307 -1.51 -15.47 -3.43
CA LYS A 307 -2.74 -16.01 -4.03
C LYS A 307 -2.79 -15.57 -5.49
N GLU A 308 -1.91 -16.14 -6.31
CA GLU A 308 -2.21 -16.29 -7.72
C GLU A 308 -3.28 -17.37 -7.77
N ASN A 309 -4.55 -16.97 -7.85
CA ASN A 309 -5.57 -17.90 -8.29
C ASN A 309 -5.19 -18.27 -9.72
N TYR A 310 -4.52 -19.41 -9.88
CA TYR A 310 -4.44 -20.07 -11.17
C TYR A 310 -5.85 -20.58 -11.46
N GLU A 311 -6.62 -19.80 -12.22
CA GLU A 311 -7.72 -20.32 -13.03
C GLU A 311 -7.17 -20.77 -14.38
#